data_AF-A0A933MVE6-F1
#
_entry.id   AF-A0A933MVE6-F1
#
_cell.length_a   1.000
_cell.length_b   1.000
_cell.length_c   1.000
_cell.angle_alpha   90.00
_cell.angle_beta   90.00
_cell.angle_gamma   90.00
#
_symmetry.space_group_name_H-M   'P 1'
#
loop_
_entity.id
_entity.type
_entity.pdbx_description
1 polymer ?
#
loop_
_entity_poly.entity_id
_entity_poly.type
_entity_poly.pdbx_seq_one_letter_code
_entity_poly.pdbx_strand_id
1 'polypeptide(L)'
;MTQDLNTLLNSYSSQAINAIASFHGVLPKGSKQKTIVVNELLKILPDRERILKQWNDLSKTERALMESVLRRSGVTTVRTLRQELRRKKLIDDDKKSDVYGYRQPANPRTKESRRFDDVLARLTLRGLLFAAEDPPLPYQSFNADNAPKRDFTQYSNTVFIPEEIRQHLPELPPLDTAPPKPITVASTQESSARSFQRDLYLYWSFVRDHPFALTLKDEPHKTTLRDVNNILL
;
A
#
# COMPACT_ATOMS: atom_id res chain seq x y z
N MET A 1 -8.13 6.15 8.43
CA MET A 1 -8.25 5.17 9.53
C MET A 1 -7.07 5.37 10.45
N THR A 2 -7.27 6.02 11.59
CA THR A 2 -6.28 6.17 12.65
C THR A 2 -6.50 5.03 13.64
N GLN A 3 -5.84 3.89 13.44
CA GLN A 3 -5.81 2.84 14.46
C GLN A 3 -4.83 3.27 15.55
N ASP A 4 -5.32 3.38 16.79
CA ASP A 4 -4.48 3.57 17.97
C ASP A 4 -3.40 2.47 18.02
N LEU A 5 -2.14 2.89 18.16
CA LEU A 5 -0.97 2.01 18.24
C LEU A 5 -1.15 0.89 19.28
N ASN A 6 -1.86 1.15 20.38
CA ASN A 6 -2.15 0.13 21.39
C ASN A 6 -3.08 -0.97 20.84
N THR A 7 -4.17 -0.57 20.20
CA THR A 7 -5.11 -1.50 19.55
C THR A 7 -4.42 -2.30 18.45
N LEU A 8 -3.57 -1.63 17.68
CA LEU A 8 -2.76 -2.25 16.63
C LEU A 8 -1.83 -3.33 17.19
N LEU A 9 -1.00 -3.01 18.18
CA LEU A 9 -0.09 -3.99 18.79
C LEU A 9 -0.87 -5.15 19.44
N ASN A 10 -2.04 -4.91 20.01
CA ASN A 10 -2.89 -5.97 20.53
C ASN A 10 -3.49 -6.89 19.46
N SER A 11 -3.61 -6.46 18.20
CA SER A 11 -4.04 -7.33 17.09
C SER A 11 -2.96 -8.33 16.63
N TYR A 12 -1.69 -8.11 16.98
CA TYR A 12 -0.58 -8.99 16.62
C TYR A 12 -0.46 -10.22 17.53
N SER A 13 0.12 -11.29 16.99
CA SER A 13 0.45 -12.50 17.72
C SER A 13 1.50 -12.20 18.81
N SER A 14 1.48 -12.95 19.92
CA SER A 14 2.48 -12.78 20.99
C SER A 14 3.90 -13.05 20.48
N GLN A 15 4.04 -13.93 19.47
CA GLN A 15 5.33 -14.21 18.83
C GLN A 15 5.86 -13.00 18.05
N ALA A 16 5.01 -12.34 17.27
CA ALA A 16 5.37 -11.13 16.52
C ALA A 16 5.80 -10.00 17.47
N ILE A 17 5.00 -9.76 18.53
CA ILE A 17 5.28 -8.73 19.52
C ILE A 17 6.60 -9.01 20.25
N ASN A 18 6.85 -10.25 20.64
CA ASN A 18 8.12 -10.63 21.26
C ASN A 18 9.30 -10.46 20.31
N ALA A 19 9.12 -10.70 19.01
CA ALA A 19 10.17 -10.47 18.02
C ALA A 19 10.48 -8.97 17.83
N ILE A 20 9.45 -8.12 17.80
CA ILE A 20 9.61 -6.65 17.78
C ILE A 20 10.33 -6.21 19.05
N ALA A 21 9.83 -6.59 20.23
CA ALA A 21 10.46 -6.24 21.51
C ALA A 21 11.90 -6.73 21.62
N SER A 22 12.19 -7.94 21.12
CA SER A 22 13.55 -8.48 21.04
C SER A 22 14.45 -7.62 20.17
N PHE A 23 13.96 -7.14 19.03
CA PHE A 23 14.72 -6.31 18.12
C PHE A 23 15.05 -4.95 18.75
N HIS A 24 14.11 -4.38 19.51
CA HIS A 24 14.31 -3.12 20.23
C HIS A 24 15.08 -3.28 21.56
N GLY A 25 15.39 -4.51 21.98
CA GLY A 25 16.16 -4.79 23.21
C GLY A 25 15.35 -4.63 24.51
N VAL A 26 14.02 -4.73 24.44
CA VAL A 26 13.08 -4.38 25.53
C VAL A 26 12.37 -5.60 26.11
N LEU A 27 12.79 -6.81 25.75
CA LEU A 27 12.21 -8.03 26.31
C LEU A 27 12.39 -8.02 27.83
N PRO A 28 11.30 -7.99 28.63
CA PRO A 28 11.39 -7.97 30.07
C PRO A 28 12.07 -9.26 30.56
N LYS A 29 13.08 -9.13 31.42
CA LYS A 29 13.68 -10.28 32.10
C LYS A 29 12.64 -10.88 33.05
N GLY A 30 11.95 -11.93 32.60
CA GLY A 30 11.08 -12.76 33.45
C GLY A 30 9.58 -12.72 33.15
N SER A 31 9.06 -11.73 32.40
CA SER A 31 7.64 -11.72 32.02
C SER A 31 7.45 -11.66 30.51
N LYS A 32 6.90 -12.75 29.96
CA LYS A 32 6.43 -12.84 28.56
C LYS A 32 4.96 -12.40 28.41
N GLN A 33 4.40 -11.76 29.43
CA GLN A 33 3.01 -11.30 29.37
C GLN A 33 2.90 -10.21 28.30
N LYS A 34 2.05 -10.48 27.31
CA LYS A 34 1.84 -9.62 26.13
C LYS A 34 1.58 -8.16 26.50
N THR A 35 0.77 -7.93 27.53
CA THR A 35 0.39 -6.58 28.00
C THR A 35 1.60 -5.75 28.44
N ILE A 36 2.52 -6.34 29.19
CA ILE A 36 3.74 -5.68 29.66
C ILE A 36 4.64 -5.32 28.47
N VAL A 37 4.81 -6.27 27.54
CA VAL A 37 5.64 -6.05 26.35
C VAL A 37 5.05 -4.96 25.44
N VAL A 38 3.72 -4.94 25.26
CA VAL A 38 3.02 -3.89 24.49
C VAL A 38 3.22 -2.53 25.14
N ASN A 39 3.05 -2.42 26.47
CA ASN A 39 3.24 -1.14 27.17
C ASN A 39 4.65 -0.58 27.05
N GLU A 40 5.67 -1.44 27.06
CA GLU A 40 7.05 -1.03 26.84
C GLU A 40 7.31 -0.61 25.38
N LEU A 41 6.73 -1.32 24.42
CA LEU A 41 6.81 -0.94 23.00
C LEU A 41 6.12 0.40 22.72
N LEU A 42 4.98 0.68 23.37
CA LEU A 42 4.27 1.96 23.22
C LEU A 42 5.12 3.17 23.64
N LYS A 43 6.08 2.99 24.56
CA LYS A 43 7.01 4.06 24.96
C LYS A 43 8.14 4.28 23.96
N ILE A 44 8.54 3.23 23.25
CA ILE A 44 9.79 3.21 22.47
C ILE A 44 9.56 3.38 20.96
N LEU A 45 8.46 2.85 20.43
CA LEU A 45 8.12 2.96 19.01
C LEU A 45 7.91 4.42 18.53
N PRO A 46 7.25 5.31 19.29
CA PRO A 46 7.09 6.71 18.87
C PRO A 46 8.31 7.59 19.16
N ASP A 47 9.42 7.05 19.67
CA ASP A 47 10.62 7.83 19.96
C ASP A 47 11.27 8.37 18.67
N ARG A 48 11.26 9.70 18.51
CA ARG A 48 11.77 10.41 17.34
C ARG A 48 13.21 10.03 16.99
N GLU A 49 14.10 9.99 17.97
CA GLU A 49 15.53 9.73 17.71
C GLU A 49 15.75 8.32 17.15
N ARG A 50 14.98 7.36 17.65
CA ARG A 50 15.00 5.97 17.18
C ARG A 50 14.42 5.84 15.79
N ILE A 51 13.30 6.49 15.51
CA ILE A 51 12.68 6.50 14.18
C ILE A 51 13.67 7.04 13.15
N LEU A 52 14.34 8.16 13.44
CA LEU A 52 15.35 8.73 12.54
C LEU A 52 16.57 7.82 12.38
N LYS A 53 17.05 7.21 13.46
CA LYS A 53 18.16 6.25 13.40
C LYS A 53 17.81 5.03 12.55
N GLN A 54 16.61 4.49 12.72
CA GLN A 54 16.12 3.37 11.92
C GLN A 54 15.92 3.76 10.46
N TRP A 55 15.40 4.96 10.19
CA TRP A 55 15.25 5.51 8.85
C TRP A 55 16.58 5.59 8.10
N ASN A 56 17.63 6.05 8.79
CA ASN A 56 18.98 6.15 8.21
C ASN A 56 19.63 4.78 7.96
N ASP A 57 19.23 3.76 8.73
CA ASP A 57 19.71 2.38 8.59
C ASP A 57 18.87 1.55 7.57
N LEU A 58 17.88 2.16 6.91
CA LEU A 58 17.10 1.47 5.89
C LEU A 58 17.92 1.18 4.64
N SER A 59 17.81 -0.04 4.13
CA SER A 59 18.31 -0.41 2.81
C SER A 59 17.59 0.38 1.70
N LYS A 60 18.20 0.46 0.52
CA LYS A 60 17.62 1.14 -0.65
C LYS A 60 16.20 0.64 -0.97
N THR A 61 15.96 -0.68 -0.85
CA THR A 61 14.66 -1.29 -1.11
C THR A 61 13.63 -0.95 -0.03
N GLU A 62 14.02 -0.99 1.25
CA GLU A 62 13.13 -0.62 2.36
C GLU A 62 12.75 0.86 2.31
N ARG A 63 13.73 1.72 2.04
CA ARG A 63 13.53 3.15 1.90
C ARG A 63 12.57 3.45 0.75
N ALA A 64 12.78 2.87 -0.43
CA ALA A 64 11.88 3.04 -1.56
C ALA A 64 10.44 2.59 -1.23
N LEU A 65 10.27 1.50 -0.47
CA LEU A 65 8.96 1.04 -0.02
C LEU A 65 8.30 2.08 0.90
N MET A 66 9.02 2.54 1.92
CA MET A 66 8.53 3.56 2.85
C MET A 66 8.16 4.86 2.14
N GLU A 67 9.00 5.32 1.21
CA GLU A 67 8.73 6.51 0.40
C GLU A 67 7.45 6.33 -0.44
N SER A 68 7.25 5.17 -1.06
CA SER A 68 6.01 4.87 -1.81
C SER A 68 4.76 4.89 -0.93
N VAL A 69 4.86 4.44 0.33
CA VAL A 69 3.74 4.48 1.30
C VAL A 69 3.47 5.91 1.75
N LEU A 70 4.51 6.67 2.10
CA LEU A 70 4.40 8.06 2.55
C LEU A 70 3.80 8.97 1.45
N ARG A 71 4.18 8.77 0.18
CA ARG A 71 3.58 9.50 -0.96
C ARG A 71 2.08 9.26 -1.12
N ARG A 72 1.57 8.13 -0.62
CA ARG A 72 0.14 7.76 -0.64
C ARG A 72 -0.51 8.02 0.71
N SER A 73 -0.14 9.14 1.34
CA SER A 73 -0.64 9.57 2.66
C SER A 73 -0.47 8.56 3.81
N GLY A 74 0.44 7.61 3.67
CA GLY A 74 0.74 6.63 4.71
C GLY A 74 -0.11 5.35 4.67
N VAL A 75 -0.98 5.16 3.67
CA VAL A 75 -1.82 3.95 3.54
C VAL A 75 -1.80 3.45 2.10
N THR A 76 -1.59 2.15 1.88
CA THR A 76 -1.59 1.57 0.54
C THR A 76 -1.83 0.06 0.55
N THR A 77 -2.21 -0.49 -0.61
CA THR A 77 -2.31 -1.95 -0.75
C THR A 77 -0.95 -2.60 -0.99
N VAL A 78 -0.81 -3.83 -0.52
CA VAL A 78 0.38 -4.68 -0.75
C VAL A 78 0.60 -4.91 -2.24
N ARG A 79 -0.49 -5.10 -3.00
CA ARG A 79 -0.44 -5.33 -4.45
C ARG A 79 0.20 -4.15 -5.20
N THR A 80 -0.19 -2.91 -4.88
CA THR A 80 0.35 -1.73 -5.57
C THR A 80 1.82 -1.52 -5.24
N LEU A 81 2.22 -1.68 -3.97
CA LEU A 81 3.62 -1.60 -3.55
C LEU A 81 4.49 -2.65 -4.25
N ARG A 82 4.01 -3.90 -4.30
CA ARG A 82 4.73 -4.98 -4.97
C ARG A 82 4.94 -4.67 -6.45
N GLN A 83 3.91 -4.19 -7.15
CA GLN A 83 4.03 -3.80 -8.55
C GLN A 83 5.02 -2.65 -8.75
N GLU A 84 5.02 -1.65 -7.87
CA GLU A 84 5.91 -0.49 -7.96
C GLU A 84 7.38 -0.87 -7.74
N LEU A 85 7.66 -1.66 -6.70
CA LEU A 85 9.01 -2.12 -6.39
C LEU A 85 9.56 -3.07 -7.46
N ARG A 86 8.70 -3.90 -8.07
CA ARG A 86 9.09 -4.72 -9.24
C ARG A 86 9.45 -3.88 -10.44
N ARG A 87 8.65 -2.85 -10.77
CA ARG A 87 8.95 -1.93 -11.88
C ARG A 87 10.30 -1.23 -11.68
N LYS A 88 10.63 -0.88 -10.43
CA LYS A 88 11.92 -0.30 -10.03
C LYS A 88 13.06 -1.34 -9.93
N LYS A 89 12.80 -2.63 -10.18
CA LYS A 89 13.74 -3.75 -10.04
C LYS A 89 14.38 -3.82 -8.65
N LEU A 90 13.65 -3.44 -7.59
CA LEU A 90 14.17 -3.45 -6.22
C LEU A 90 13.89 -4.77 -5.48
N ILE A 91 12.88 -5.51 -5.95
CA ILE A 91 12.52 -6.83 -5.45
C ILE A 91 12.58 -7.87 -6.57
N ASP A 92 12.78 -9.12 -6.19
CA ASP A 92 12.73 -10.23 -7.14
C ASP A 92 11.29 -10.53 -7.55
N ASP A 93 11.12 -11.08 -8.76
CA ASP A 93 9.84 -11.66 -9.14
C ASP A 93 9.54 -12.87 -8.27
N ASP A 94 8.27 -13.02 -7.86
CA ASP A 94 7.84 -14.21 -7.13
C ASP A 94 8.16 -15.41 -8.02
N LYS A 95 9.17 -16.20 -7.64
CA LYS A 95 9.37 -17.51 -8.26
C LYS A 95 8.05 -18.25 -8.10
N LYS A 96 7.44 -18.66 -9.22
CA LYS A 96 6.26 -19.55 -9.20
C LYS A 96 6.62 -20.69 -8.27
N SER A 97 5.90 -20.83 -7.15
CA SER A 97 6.20 -21.84 -6.15
C SER A 97 6.30 -23.18 -6.85
N ASP A 98 7.37 -23.93 -6.55
CA ASP A 98 7.49 -25.32 -6.99
C ASP A 98 6.19 -26.08 -6.72
N VAL A 99 5.88 -27.01 -7.61
CA VAL A 99 4.63 -27.78 -7.74
C VAL A 99 4.16 -28.46 -6.44
N TYR A 100 4.99 -28.49 -5.40
CA TYR A 100 4.67 -28.88 -4.02
C TYR A 100 4.84 -27.68 -3.08
N GLY A 101 3.82 -26.81 -3.09
CA GLY A 101 3.87 -25.43 -2.61
C GLY A 101 3.99 -25.22 -1.09
N TYR A 102 5.16 -25.45 -0.53
CA TYR A 102 5.53 -24.84 0.75
C TYR A 102 6.02 -23.42 0.52
N ARG A 103 5.12 -22.44 0.69
CA ARG A 103 5.50 -21.03 0.71
C ARG A 103 6.39 -20.80 1.92
N GLN A 104 7.68 -20.54 1.68
CA GLN A 104 8.62 -20.25 2.78
C GLN A 104 8.14 -19.01 3.53
N PRO A 105 8.05 -19.07 4.88
CA PRO A 105 7.63 -17.94 5.69
C PRO A 105 8.61 -16.78 5.53
N ALA A 106 8.10 -15.55 5.66
CA ALA A 106 8.94 -14.36 5.62
C ALA A 106 9.93 -14.37 6.78
N ASN A 107 11.18 -13.98 6.50
CA ASN A 107 12.22 -13.90 7.50
C ASN A 107 12.63 -12.43 7.70
N PRO A 108 12.28 -11.78 8.82
CA PRO A 108 12.65 -10.40 9.09
C PRO A 108 14.13 -10.21 9.48
N ARG A 109 14.94 -11.27 9.54
CA ARG A 109 16.38 -11.17 9.92
C ARG A 109 17.33 -11.16 8.72
N THR A 110 16.86 -11.52 7.53
CA THR A 110 17.69 -11.57 6.31
C THR A 110 17.83 -10.17 5.70
N LYS A 111 18.88 -9.42 6.03
CA LYS A 111 19.07 -8.01 5.60
C LYS A 111 19.13 -7.81 4.09
N GLU A 112 19.68 -8.76 3.35
CA GLU A 112 19.90 -8.64 1.90
C GLU A 112 18.79 -9.27 1.04
N SER A 113 17.75 -9.84 1.68
CA SER A 113 16.67 -10.46 0.93
C SER A 113 15.92 -9.41 0.10
N ARG A 114 15.76 -9.72 -1.19
CA ARG A 114 14.95 -8.96 -2.15
C ARG A 114 13.54 -9.53 -2.29
N ARG A 115 13.16 -10.50 -1.46
CA ARG A 115 11.78 -10.98 -1.39
C ARG A 115 10.92 -9.91 -0.74
N PHE A 116 9.81 -9.58 -1.39
CA PHE A 116 8.91 -8.54 -0.91
C PHE A 116 8.38 -8.80 0.51
N ASP A 117 8.00 -10.05 0.80
CA ASP A 117 7.48 -10.43 2.12
C ASP A 117 8.55 -10.23 3.22
N ASP A 118 9.83 -10.51 2.95
CA ASP A 118 10.93 -10.28 3.90
C ASP A 118 11.16 -8.78 4.14
N VAL A 119 11.08 -7.95 3.09
CA VAL A 119 11.22 -6.49 3.20
C VAL A 119 10.11 -5.91 4.09
N LEU A 120 8.86 -6.33 3.88
CA LEU A 120 7.75 -5.95 4.76
C LEU A 120 7.99 -6.42 6.20
N ALA A 121 8.43 -7.66 6.38
CA ALA A 121 8.75 -8.21 7.69
C ALA A 121 9.79 -7.38 8.43
N ARG A 122 10.87 -6.96 7.74
CA ARG A 122 11.89 -6.09 8.32
C ARG A 122 11.34 -4.73 8.74
N LEU A 123 10.50 -4.10 7.91
CA LEU A 123 9.89 -2.81 8.24
C LEU A 123 8.91 -2.93 9.42
N THR A 124 8.13 -4.01 9.49
CA THR A 124 7.25 -4.29 10.64
C THR A 124 8.05 -4.59 11.91
N LEU A 125 9.18 -5.28 11.80
CA LEU A 125 10.05 -5.60 12.93
C LEU A 125 10.77 -4.36 13.49
N ARG A 126 11.09 -3.38 12.62
CA ARG A 126 11.55 -2.04 13.03
C ARG A 126 10.42 -1.19 13.64
N GLY A 127 9.16 -1.58 13.43
CA GLY A 127 7.98 -0.86 13.91
C GLY A 127 7.64 0.39 13.09
N LEU A 128 8.05 0.47 11.83
CA LEU A 128 7.79 1.63 10.97
C LEU A 128 6.53 1.47 10.09
N LEU A 129 6.18 0.23 9.77
CA LEU A 129 5.06 -0.12 8.89
C LEU A 129 4.27 -1.24 9.53
N PHE A 130 2.94 -1.20 9.45
CA PHE A 130 2.08 -2.23 9.99
C PHE A 130 1.03 -2.69 8.97
N ALA A 131 0.58 -3.93 9.15
CA ALA A 131 -0.53 -4.50 8.41
C ALA A 131 -1.83 -3.88 8.94
N ALA A 132 -2.62 -3.26 8.06
CA ALA A 132 -3.94 -2.74 8.38
C ALA A 132 -4.94 -3.90 8.54
N GLU A 133 -6.10 -3.59 9.12
CA GLU A 133 -7.22 -4.52 9.12
C GLU A 133 -7.75 -4.71 7.69
N ASP A 134 -7.95 -5.95 7.28
CA ASP A 134 -8.65 -6.21 6.03
C ASP A 134 -10.13 -5.86 6.23
N PRO A 135 -10.76 -5.08 5.33
CA PRO A 135 -12.19 -4.86 5.39
C PRO A 135 -12.90 -6.21 5.37
N PRO A 136 -13.97 -6.41 6.16
CA PRO A 136 -14.68 -7.69 6.21
C PRO A 136 -15.13 -8.05 4.80
N LEU A 137 -14.67 -9.22 4.32
CA LEU A 137 -15.08 -9.72 3.02
C LEU A 137 -16.60 -9.96 3.05
N PRO A 138 -17.37 -9.48 2.05
CA PRO A 138 -18.84 -9.51 2.09
C PRO A 138 -19.46 -10.92 2.11
N TYR A 139 -18.66 -11.97 1.98
CA TYR A 139 -19.11 -13.36 1.92
C TYR A 139 -18.45 -14.28 2.95
N GLN A 140 -17.64 -13.77 3.89
CA GLN A 140 -17.04 -14.61 4.93
C GLN A 140 -17.87 -14.61 6.21
N SER A 141 -18.75 -15.60 6.31
CA SER A 141 -19.45 -16.04 7.53
C SER A 141 -18.50 -16.74 8.51
N PHE A 142 -17.34 -16.16 8.79
CA PHE A 142 -16.45 -16.63 9.84
C PHE A 142 -16.60 -15.71 11.04
N ASN A 143 -16.92 -16.30 12.19
CA ASN A 143 -17.03 -15.65 13.50
C ASN A 143 -16.08 -14.45 13.62
N ALA A 144 -16.62 -13.23 13.69
CA ALA A 144 -15.84 -11.99 13.83
C ALA A 144 -14.88 -12.06 15.03
N ASP A 145 -15.17 -12.91 16.01
CA ASP A 145 -14.37 -13.15 17.21
C ASP A 145 -13.07 -13.95 16.98
N ASN A 146 -12.91 -14.60 15.82
CA ASN A 146 -11.74 -15.46 15.53
C ASN A 146 -10.97 -15.01 14.28
N ALA A 147 -10.85 -13.71 14.04
CA ALA A 147 -9.89 -13.22 13.06
C ALA A 147 -8.46 -13.69 13.44
N PRO A 148 -7.70 -14.30 12.50
CA PRO A 148 -6.35 -14.76 12.80
C PRO A 148 -5.47 -13.58 13.24
N LYS A 149 -4.75 -13.75 14.35
CA LYS A 149 -3.84 -12.72 14.86
C LYS A 149 -2.76 -12.42 13.82
N ARG A 150 -2.42 -11.13 13.66
CA ARG A 150 -1.43 -10.68 12.67
C ARG A 150 -0.04 -11.21 13.03
N ASP A 151 0.72 -11.64 12.04
CA ASP A 151 2.09 -12.14 12.19
C ASP A 151 2.93 -11.79 10.94
N PHE A 152 4.23 -12.07 10.96
CA PHE A 152 5.11 -11.84 9.80
C PHE A 152 4.86 -12.81 8.64
N THR A 153 4.09 -13.87 8.86
CA THR A 153 3.84 -14.92 7.86
C THR A 153 2.68 -14.59 6.92
N GLN A 154 1.71 -13.81 7.38
CA GLN A 154 0.51 -13.44 6.63
C GLN A 154 0.29 -11.93 6.75
N TYR A 155 0.59 -11.21 5.67
CA TYR A 155 0.27 -9.79 5.55
C TYR A 155 -1.16 -9.62 5.05
N SER A 156 -1.88 -8.69 5.67
CA SER A 156 -3.15 -8.20 5.13
C SER A 156 -2.93 -7.52 3.79
N ASN A 157 -4.01 -7.30 3.04
CA ASN A 157 -3.93 -6.72 1.71
C ASN A 157 -3.54 -5.22 1.75
N THR A 158 -3.60 -4.59 2.92
CA THR A 158 -3.35 -3.17 3.14
C THR A 158 -2.29 -2.97 4.21
N VAL A 159 -1.35 -2.06 3.97
CA VAL A 159 -0.33 -1.64 4.93
C VAL A 159 -0.45 -0.15 5.20
N PHE A 160 -0.08 0.26 6.40
CA PHE A 160 -0.10 1.66 6.81
C PHE A 160 1.02 2.01 7.79
N ILE A 161 1.32 3.30 7.88
CA ILE A 161 2.22 3.89 8.87
C ILE A 161 1.35 4.54 9.94
N PRO A 162 1.48 4.16 11.23
CA PRO A 162 0.76 4.81 12.33
C PRO A 162 1.08 6.29 12.41
N GLU A 163 0.10 7.09 12.82
CA GLU A 163 0.21 8.55 12.82
C GLU A 163 1.34 9.04 13.72
N GLU A 164 1.50 8.40 14.88
CA GLU A 164 2.51 8.69 15.89
C GLU A 164 3.92 8.53 15.34
N ILE A 165 4.13 7.59 14.43
CA ILE A 165 5.41 7.37 13.76
C ILE A 165 5.55 8.34 12.57
N ARG A 166 4.47 8.55 11.82
CA ARG A 166 4.45 9.37 10.61
C ARG A 166 4.91 10.80 10.87
N GLN A 167 4.53 11.38 12.01
CA GLN A 167 4.91 12.75 12.41
C GLN A 167 6.41 12.92 12.62
N HIS A 168 7.14 11.84 12.87
CA HIS A 168 8.58 11.85 13.12
C HIS A 168 9.41 11.44 11.91
N LEU A 169 8.76 11.00 10.82
CA LEU A 169 9.45 10.65 9.58
C LEU A 169 9.87 11.92 8.83
N PRO A 170 11.04 11.89 8.16
CA PRO A 170 11.50 13.05 7.40
C PRO A 170 10.59 13.31 6.20
N GLU A 171 10.48 14.59 5.82
CA GLU A 171 9.75 15.00 4.64
C GLU A 171 10.39 14.39 3.38
N LEU A 172 9.53 13.88 2.49
CA LEU A 172 9.99 13.23 1.27
C LEU A 172 10.52 14.25 0.28
N PRO A 173 11.62 13.96 -0.42
CA PRO A 173 12.03 14.79 -1.54
C PRO A 173 10.92 14.80 -2.60
N PRO A 174 10.66 15.96 -3.24
CA PRO A 174 9.74 16.04 -4.36
C PRO A 174 10.16 15.05 -5.44
N LEU A 175 9.19 14.45 -6.12
CA LEU A 175 9.53 13.63 -7.29
C LEU A 175 10.18 14.55 -8.31
N ASP A 176 11.24 14.08 -8.95
CA ASP A 176 11.71 14.64 -10.21
C ASP A 176 10.61 14.44 -11.25
N THR A 177 9.61 15.31 -11.23
CA THR A 177 8.68 15.46 -12.34
C THR A 177 9.53 16.03 -13.46
N ALA A 178 9.98 15.15 -14.36
CA ALA A 178 10.49 15.59 -15.64
C ALA A 178 9.49 16.62 -16.19
N PRO A 179 9.96 17.79 -16.68
CA PRO A 179 9.07 18.79 -17.23
C PRO A 179 8.14 18.08 -18.22
N PRO A 180 6.82 18.38 -18.19
CA PRO A 180 5.88 17.72 -19.07
C PRO A 180 6.44 17.83 -20.48
N LYS A 181 6.73 16.68 -21.09
CA LYS A 181 7.27 16.64 -22.44
C LYS A 181 6.28 17.43 -23.29
N PRO A 182 6.71 18.49 -23.99
CA PRO A 182 5.78 19.32 -24.76
C PRO A 182 5.00 18.37 -25.67
N ILE A 183 3.68 18.35 -25.50
CA ILE A 183 2.80 17.54 -26.34
C ILE A 183 2.92 18.17 -27.72
N THR A 184 3.66 17.51 -28.61
CA THR A 184 3.73 17.93 -30.01
C THR A 184 2.38 17.58 -30.62
N VAL A 185 1.49 18.57 -30.68
CA VAL A 185 0.20 18.42 -31.35
C VAL A 185 0.49 18.24 -32.84
N ALA A 186 0.29 17.02 -33.35
CA ALA A 186 0.64 16.67 -34.72
C ALA A 186 -0.19 17.44 -35.76
N SER A 187 -1.40 17.87 -35.39
CA SER A 187 -2.28 18.66 -36.24
C SER A 187 -3.26 19.45 -35.37
N THR A 188 -3.35 20.76 -35.60
CA THR A 188 -4.44 21.58 -35.10
C THR A 188 -5.46 21.74 -36.22
N GLN A 189 -6.69 21.28 -36.00
CA GLN A 189 -7.78 21.48 -36.94
C GLN A 189 -8.67 22.59 -36.41
N GLU A 190 -8.79 23.71 -37.15
CA GLU A 190 -9.74 24.75 -36.82
C GLU A 190 -11.16 24.20 -37.04
N SER A 191 -11.98 24.23 -35.98
CA SER A 191 -13.38 23.86 -36.06
C SER A 191 -14.25 25.10 -35.88
N SER A 192 -15.41 25.10 -36.53
CA SER A 192 -16.39 26.17 -36.28
C SER A 192 -17.04 25.93 -34.92
N ALA A 193 -17.23 27.00 -34.14
CA ALA A 193 -17.96 26.93 -32.87
C ALA A 193 -19.36 26.30 -33.04
N ARG A 194 -19.98 26.49 -34.22
CA ARG A 194 -21.28 25.92 -34.57
C ARG A 194 -21.22 24.40 -34.77
N SER A 195 -20.17 23.89 -35.42
CA SER A 195 -19.93 22.44 -35.57
C SER A 195 -19.71 21.80 -34.21
N PHE A 196 -18.90 22.42 -33.35
CA PHE A 196 -18.66 21.92 -32.00
C PHE A 196 -19.94 21.91 -31.15
N GLN A 197 -20.75 22.98 -31.21
CA GLN A 197 -22.04 23.03 -30.51
C GLN A 197 -23.02 21.96 -31.01
N ARG A 198 -23.07 21.70 -32.32
CA ARG A 198 -23.86 20.63 -32.90
C ARG A 198 -23.41 19.27 -32.38
N ASP A 199 -22.10 19.01 -32.41
CA ASP A 199 -21.53 17.71 -32.01
C ASP A 199 -21.72 17.49 -30.51
N LEU A 200 -21.56 18.53 -29.68
CA LEU A 200 -21.84 18.50 -28.25
C LEU A 200 -23.32 18.22 -27.98
N TYR A 201 -24.22 18.85 -28.74
CA TYR A 201 -25.66 18.60 -28.63
C TYR A 201 -26.00 17.15 -28.99
N LEU A 202 -25.46 16.63 -30.10
CA LEU A 202 -25.68 15.26 -30.57
C LEU A 202 -25.15 14.24 -29.55
N TYR A 203 -23.96 14.48 -29.01
CA TYR A 203 -23.38 13.68 -27.94
C TYR A 203 -24.29 13.66 -26.71
N TRP A 204 -24.73 14.84 -26.26
CA TRP A 204 -25.58 14.96 -25.09
C TRP A 204 -26.96 14.31 -25.30
N SER A 205 -27.58 14.49 -26.47
CA SER A 205 -28.85 13.83 -26.81
C SER A 205 -28.71 12.32 -26.83
N PHE A 206 -27.61 11.79 -27.38
CA PHE A 206 -27.39 10.35 -27.41
C PHE A 206 -27.27 9.77 -26.01
N VAL A 207 -26.44 10.37 -25.14
CA VAL A 207 -26.26 9.92 -23.76
C VAL A 207 -27.56 10.00 -22.97
N ARG A 208 -28.37 11.05 -23.19
CA ARG A 208 -29.67 11.20 -22.55
C ARG A 208 -30.66 10.11 -22.97
N ASP A 209 -30.70 9.79 -24.26
CA ASP A 209 -31.70 8.89 -24.83
C ASP A 209 -31.26 7.41 -24.78
N HIS A 210 -29.96 7.14 -24.52
CA HIS A 210 -29.37 5.80 -24.44
C HIS A 210 -28.57 5.63 -23.14
N PRO A 211 -29.21 5.24 -22.02
CA PRO A 211 -28.48 4.95 -20.79
C PRO A 211 -27.55 3.75 -20.98
N PHE A 212 -26.28 3.89 -20.59
CA PHE A 212 -25.29 2.81 -20.67
C PHE A 212 -24.61 2.60 -19.32
N ALA A 213 -24.16 1.36 -19.09
CA ALA A 213 -23.37 1.03 -17.91
C ALA A 213 -21.92 1.51 -18.06
N LEU A 214 -21.35 1.98 -16.95
CA LEU A 214 -19.92 2.29 -16.87
C LEU A 214 -19.12 1.05 -16.47
N THR A 215 -17.86 1.01 -16.89
CA THR A 215 -16.91 -0.03 -16.48
C THR A 215 -16.52 0.14 -15.01
N LEU A 216 -15.80 -0.84 -14.45
CA LEU A 216 -15.22 -0.76 -13.09
C LEU A 216 -14.25 0.41 -12.88
N LYS A 217 -13.85 1.11 -13.94
CA LYS A 217 -13.03 2.32 -13.91
C LYS A 217 -13.84 3.61 -14.06
N ASP A 218 -15.16 3.52 -14.07
CA ASP A 218 -16.08 4.64 -14.28
C ASP A 218 -15.99 5.23 -15.72
N GLU A 219 -15.55 4.42 -16.68
CA GLU A 219 -15.43 4.79 -18.10
C GLU A 219 -16.53 4.11 -18.94
N PRO A 220 -17.06 4.76 -19.99
CA PRO A 220 -17.99 4.14 -20.93
C PRO A 220 -17.36 2.94 -21.66
N HIS A 221 -18.17 1.92 -21.95
CA HIS A 221 -17.72 0.79 -22.75
C HIS A 221 -17.33 1.21 -24.18
N LYS A 222 -16.35 0.51 -24.76
CA LYS A 222 -15.83 0.77 -26.12
C LYS A 222 -16.92 0.68 -27.21
N THR A 223 -17.93 -0.16 -27.02
CA THR A 223 -19.08 -0.29 -27.92
C THR A 223 -19.91 0.99 -27.95
N THR A 224 -20.24 1.53 -26.77
CA THR A 224 -20.96 2.80 -26.63
C THR A 224 -20.22 3.96 -27.28
N LEU A 225 -18.90 4.06 -27.09
CA LEU A 225 -18.08 5.09 -27.74
C LEU A 225 -18.09 4.99 -29.27
N ARG A 226 -18.19 3.76 -29.81
CA ARG A 226 -18.30 3.54 -31.26
C ARG A 226 -19.65 4.00 -31.78
N ASP A 227 -20.72 3.70 -31.07
CA ASP A 227 -22.08 4.07 -31.47
C ASP A 227 -22.27 5.60 -31.44
N VAL A 228 -21.73 6.28 -30.43
CA VAL A 228 -21.65 7.74 -30.36
C VAL A 228 -20.89 8.32 -31.57
N ASN A 229 -19.70 7.78 -31.87
CA ASN A 229 -18.90 8.28 -32.99
C ASN A 229 -19.60 8.12 -34.34
N ASN A 230 -20.40 7.06 -34.52
CA ASN A 230 -21.17 6.88 -35.75
C ASN A 230 -22.29 7.92 -35.95
N ILE A 231 -22.70 8.63 -34.88
CA ILE A 231 -23.72 9.70 -34.93
C ILE A 231 -23.07 11.06 -35.20
N LEU A 232 -21.78 11.20 -34.88
CA LEU A 232 -21.02 12.43 -35.05
C LEU A 232 -20.38 12.55 -36.45
N LEU A 233 -20.20 11.42 -37.15
CA LEU A 233 -19.70 11.33 -38.53
C LEU A 233 -20.83 11.44 -39.56
#